data_AF-A0A7X6WVW7-F1
#
_entry.id   AF-A0A7X6WVW7-F1
#
_cell.length_a   1.000
_cell.length_b   1.000
_cell.length_c   1.000
_cell.angle_alpha   90.00
_cell.angle_beta   90.00
_cell.angle_gamma   90.00
#
_symmetry.space_group_name_H-M   'P 1'
#
loop_
_entity.id
_entity.type
_entity.pdbx_description
1 polymer ?
#
loop_
_entity_poly.entity_id
_entity_poly.type
_entity_poly.pdbx_seq_one_letter_code
_entity_poly.pdbx_strand_id
1 'polypeptide(L)'
;MEKLGYYSSLLDMSYDEIVAHLLDTYGVAEDDYFKEKSYERFFNGEINNIGRGKTSRTSDGLYCHHIYENKYEKMADADYIRFQKVPFEYQKKEHLVYCDLIEHAILHAIIANETDGSRGINGLRAFMAPNIEDWYINGIYPKLNWEINCYNKSFLNPVDAREIVDQVRQKANM
;
A
#
# COMPACT_ATOMS: atom_id res chain seq x y z
N MET A 1 16.02 16.31 -4.50
CA MET A 1 16.37 16.75 -3.13
C MET A 1 15.13 16.91 -2.23
N GLU A 2 14.00 17.44 -2.71
CA GLU A 2 12.76 17.51 -1.88
C GLU A 2 12.10 16.15 -1.60
N LYS A 3 12.03 15.22 -2.58
CA LYS A 3 11.33 13.93 -2.40
C LYS A 3 12.01 12.94 -1.46
N LEU A 4 13.32 12.75 -1.57
CA LEU A 4 14.04 11.84 -0.66
C LEU A 4 13.87 12.31 0.79
N GLY A 5 14.08 13.59 1.07
CA GLY A 5 13.87 14.15 2.41
C GLY A 5 12.44 13.96 2.91
N TYR A 6 11.45 14.15 2.04
CA TYR A 6 10.04 13.84 2.35
C TYR A 6 9.87 12.36 2.74
N TYR A 7 10.30 11.42 1.89
CA TYR A 7 10.15 9.98 2.16
C TYR A 7 10.91 9.53 3.41
N SER A 8 12.13 10.03 3.62
CA SER A 8 12.90 9.75 4.84
C SER A 8 12.19 10.29 6.09
N SER A 9 11.54 11.46 6.02
CA SER A 9 10.79 11.99 7.16
C SER A 9 9.58 11.12 7.55
N LEU A 10 8.97 10.41 6.59
CA LEU A 10 7.88 9.47 6.89
C LEU A 10 8.37 8.25 7.67
N LEU A 11 9.62 7.81 7.49
CA LEU A 11 10.17 6.65 8.21
C LEU A 11 10.37 6.90 9.71
N ASP A 12 10.39 8.17 10.14
CA ASP A 12 10.50 8.59 11.53
C ASP A 12 9.13 8.73 12.23
N MET A 13 8.04 8.69 11.46
CA MET A 13 6.67 8.79 11.97
C MET A 13 6.13 7.42 12.40
N SER A 14 5.14 7.42 13.29
CA SER A 14 4.31 6.26 13.58
C SER A 14 3.35 5.95 12.43
N TYR A 15 2.84 4.72 12.38
CA TYR A 15 1.88 4.33 11.35
C TYR A 15 0.66 5.28 11.26
N ASP A 16 0.09 5.64 12.41
CA ASP A 16 -1.09 6.51 12.47
C ASP A 16 -0.79 7.94 11.99
N GLU A 17 0.42 8.46 12.26
CA GLU A 17 0.86 9.77 11.76
C GLU A 17 1.00 9.78 10.24
N ILE A 18 1.57 8.73 9.65
CA ILE A 18 1.70 8.60 8.20
C ILE A 18 0.31 8.52 7.56
N VAL A 19 -0.60 7.72 8.13
CA VAL A 19 -1.98 7.61 7.64
C VAL A 19 -2.68 8.97 7.69
N ALA A 20 -2.56 9.72 8.79
CA ALA A 20 -3.14 11.05 8.90
C ALA A 20 -2.56 12.02 7.87
N HIS A 21 -1.24 11.99 7.67
CA HIS A 21 -0.53 12.80 6.68
C HIS A 21 -0.98 12.50 5.24
N LEU A 22 -1.14 11.22 4.89
CA LEU A 22 -1.58 10.80 3.56
C LEU A 22 -3.06 11.11 3.31
N LEU A 23 -3.90 11.04 4.35
CA LEU A 23 -5.30 11.48 4.28
C LEU A 23 -5.42 12.99 4.03
N ASP A 24 -4.58 13.81 4.68
CA ASP A 24 -4.52 15.25 4.42
C ASP A 24 -4.01 15.54 2.99
N THR A 25 -3.03 14.76 2.53
CA THR A 25 -2.40 14.96 1.22
C THR A 25 -3.31 14.55 0.04
N TYR A 26 -3.99 13.41 0.16
CA TYR A 26 -4.70 12.78 -0.96
C TYR A 26 -6.22 12.70 -0.80
N GLY A 27 -6.75 12.99 0.39
CA GLY A 27 -8.15 12.86 0.74
C GLY A 27 -8.58 11.41 1.03
N VAL A 28 -9.84 11.29 1.45
CA VAL A 28 -10.49 10.00 1.72
C VAL A 28 -10.83 9.25 0.43
N ALA A 29 -11.02 7.94 0.51
CA ALA A 29 -11.53 7.17 -0.62
C ALA A 29 -12.98 7.56 -0.97
N GLU A 30 -13.32 7.46 -2.26
CA GLU A 30 -14.65 7.85 -2.76
C GLU A 30 -15.70 6.76 -2.57
N ASP A 31 -15.26 5.50 -2.45
CA ASP A 31 -16.10 4.31 -2.36
C ASP A 31 -15.43 3.25 -1.47
N ASP A 32 -16.19 2.26 -1.02
CA ASP A 32 -15.66 1.14 -0.26
C ASP A 32 -14.78 0.26 -1.15
N TYR A 33 -13.79 -0.43 -0.57
CA TYR A 33 -12.89 -1.28 -1.34
C TYR A 33 -13.63 -2.44 -2.02
N PHE A 34 -14.50 -3.11 -1.24
CA PHE A 34 -15.46 -4.09 -1.71
C PHE A 34 -16.89 -3.61 -1.47
N LYS A 35 -17.83 -4.12 -2.26
CA LYS A 35 -19.26 -3.83 -2.07
C LYS A 35 -19.83 -4.68 -0.95
N GLU A 36 -20.44 -4.05 0.05
CA GLU A 36 -21.03 -4.69 1.24
C GLU A 36 -21.87 -5.92 0.92
N LYS A 37 -22.89 -5.77 0.07
CA LYS A 37 -23.76 -6.89 -0.33
C LYS A 37 -22.99 -8.05 -0.97
N SER A 38 -21.92 -7.76 -1.70
CA SER A 38 -21.09 -8.82 -2.29
C SER A 38 -20.19 -9.48 -1.25
N TYR A 39 -19.71 -8.71 -0.27
CA TYR A 39 -18.90 -9.17 0.84
C TYR A 39 -19.67 -10.16 1.72
N GLU A 40 -20.90 -9.80 2.10
CA GLU A 40 -21.81 -10.67 2.86
C GLU A 40 -22.07 -11.99 2.14
N ARG A 41 -22.44 -11.92 0.86
CA ARG A 41 -22.68 -13.11 0.03
C ARG A 41 -21.44 -14.01 -0.09
N PHE A 42 -20.25 -13.42 -0.14
CA PHE A 42 -18.99 -14.16 -0.17
C PHE A 42 -18.73 -14.90 1.15
N PHE A 43 -19.02 -14.28 2.30
CA PHE A 43 -18.92 -14.92 3.61
C PHE A 43 -20.00 -15.98 3.86
N ASN A 44 -21.17 -15.82 3.25
CA ASN A 44 -22.24 -16.84 3.24
C ASN A 44 -21.96 -18.01 2.29
N GLY A 45 -20.88 -17.96 1.50
CA GLY A 45 -20.53 -18.99 0.53
C GLY A 45 -21.40 -18.98 -0.75
N GLU A 46 -22.15 -17.91 -0.99
CA GLU A 46 -23.02 -17.79 -2.17
C GLU A 46 -22.24 -17.43 -3.45
N ILE A 47 -21.07 -16.80 -3.30
CA ILE A 47 -20.18 -16.39 -4.39
C ILE A 47 -18.72 -16.64 -4.01
N ASN A 48 -17.88 -16.82 -5.03
CA ASN A 48 -16.43 -17.05 -4.85
C ASN A 48 -15.58 -15.79 -5.05
N ASN A 49 -16.16 -14.71 -5.57
CA ASN A 49 -15.48 -13.45 -5.84
C ASN A 49 -16.25 -12.29 -5.23
N ILE A 50 -15.55 -11.34 -4.62
CA ILE A 50 -16.15 -10.15 -4.04
C ILE A 50 -16.14 -9.02 -5.08
N GLY A 51 -17.29 -8.39 -5.31
CA GLY A 51 -17.39 -7.22 -6.17
C GLY A 51 -16.63 -6.04 -5.57
N ARG A 52 -15.75 -5.42 -6.36
CA ARG A 52 -14.98 -4.23 -5.97
C ARG A 52 -15.80 -2.94 -6.07
N GLY A 53 -15.55 -1.99 -5.18
CA GLY A 53 -15.99 -0.61 -5.34
C GLY A 53 -15.03 0.20 -6.22
N LYS A 54 -15.26 1.51 -6.30
CA LYS A 54 -14.53 2.45 -7.16
C LYS A 54 -13.42 3.17 -6.41
N THR A 55 -12.41 2.43 -5.96
CA THR A 55 -11.25 2.97 -5.21
C THR A 55 -10.01 3.15 -6.06
N SER A 56 -10.06 2.88 -7.37
CA SER A 56 -8.86 2.96 -8.20
C SER A 56 -8.48 4.40 -8.50
N ARG A 57 -7.27 4.80 -8.08
CA ARG A 57 -6.62 6.08 -8.44
C ARG A 57 -5.27 5.88 -9.13
N THR A 58 -5.10 4.77 -9.82
CA THR A 58 -3.88 4.49 -10.59
C THR A 58 -3.73 5.40 -11.82
N SER A 59 -4.79 6.09 -12.25
CA SER A 59 -4.67 7.22 -13.19
C SER A 59 -3.81 8.36 -12.65
N ASP A 60 -3.82 8.55 -11.32
CA ASP A 60 -3.10 9.60 -10.61
C ASP A 60 -1.73 9.10 -10.11
N GLY A 61 -1.40 7.84 -10.40
CA GLY A 61 -0.22 7.14 -9.92
C GLY A 61 -0.29 6.71 -8.45
N LEU A 62 -1.51 6.58 -7.90
CA LEU A 62 -1.75 6.24 -6.49
C LEU A 62 -2.28 4.81 -6.33
N TYR A 63 -1.81 4.15 -5.29
CA TYR A 63 -2.30 2.88 -4.75
C TYR A 63 -3.32 3.15 -3.65
N CYS A 64 -4.32 2.27 -3.55
CA CYS A 64 -5.23 2.24 -2.40
C CYS A 64 -4.68 1.28 -1.36
N HIS A 65 -4.42 1.79 -0.16
CA HIS A 65 -3.93 1.06 1.00
C HIS A 65 -5.05 0.88 2.03
N HIS A 66 -5.09 -0.27 2.70
CA HIS A 66 -6.03 -0.51 3.79
C HIS A 66 -5.37 -0.11 5.12
N ILE A 67 -5.97 0.83 5.85
CA ILE A 67 -5.42 1.32 7.12
C ILE A 67 -5.26 0.17 8.13
N TYR A 68 -6.10 -0.86 8.05
CA TYR A 68 -6.08 -2.00 8.99
C TYR A 68 -5.14 -3.13 8.59
N GLU A 69 -4.25 -2.93 7.62
CA GLU A 69 -3.22 -3.93 7.29
C GLU A 69 -2.16 -4.12 8.38
N ASN A 70 -2.11 -3.21 9.35
CA ASN A 70 -1.41 -3.42 10.62
C ASN A 70 -2.07 -4.49 11.52
N LYS A 71 -3.33 -4.88 11.25
CA LYS A 71 -4.09 -5.90 12.00
C LYS A 71 -4.39 -7.15 11.18
N TYR A 72 -4.61 -7.01 9.88
CA TYR A 72 -4.96 -8.11 8.97
C TYR A 72 -4.06 -8.11 7.74
N GLU A 73 -3.56 -9.27 7.31
CA GLU A 73 -2.74 -9.32 6.10
C GLU A 73 -3.56 -9.34 4.82
N LYS A 74 -3.04 -8.70 3.75
CA LYS A 74 -3.55 -8.80 2.38
C LYS A 74 -5.06 -8.55 2.28
N MET A 75 -5.49 -7.39 2.76
CA MET A 75 -6.92 -7.03 2.84
C MET A 75 -7.59 -6.81 1.48
N ALA A 76 -6.83 -6.94 0.39
CA ALA A 76 -7.31 -6.95 -1.00
C ALA A 76 -7.55 -8.36 -1.57
N ASP A 77 -7.16 -9.42 -0.84
CA ASP A 77 -7.20 -10.82 -1.27
C ASP A 77 -8.34 -11.58 -0.56
N ALA A 78 -9.25 -12.15 -1.34
CA ALA A 78 -10.47 -12.78 -0.83
C ALA A 78 -10.18 -14.00 0.07
N ASP A 79 -9.14 -14.77 -0.20
CA ASP A 79 -8.80 -15.95 0.58
C ASP A 79 -8.25 -15.57 1.95
N TYR A 80 -7.38 -14.55 2.00
CA TYR A 80 -6.86 -14.00 3.25
C TYR A 80 -7.95 -13.35 4.10
N ILE A 81 -8.86 -12.62 3.46
CA ILE A 81 -10.01 -12.00 4.10
C ILE A 81 -10.90 -13.06 4.76
N ARG A 82 -11.21 -14.13 4.03
CA ARG A 82 -12.03 -15.25 4.55
C ARG A 82 -11.34 -15.95 5.70
N PHE A 83 -10.05 -16.26 5.56
CA PHE A 83 -9.26 -16.96 6.57
C PHE A 83 -9.19 -16.18 7.88
N GLN A 84 -8.95 -14.86 7.81
CA GLN A 84 -8.82 -13.99 8.99
C GLN A 84 -10.16 -13.46 9.51
N LYS A 85 -11.27 -13.76 8.82
CA LYS A 85 -12.63 -13.27 9.14
C LYS A 85 -12.67 -11.75 9.30
N VAL A 86 -12.07 -11.03 8.35
CA VAL A 86 -12.00 -9.57 8.38
C VAL A 86 -13.43 -8.99 8.36
N PRO A 87 -13.80 -8.11 9.31
CA PRO A 87 -15.08 -7.41 9.26
C PRO A 87 -15.20 -6.50 8.05
N PHE A 88 -16.40 -6.41 7.46
CA PHE A 88 -16.66 -5.48 6.35
C PHE A 88 -16.37 -4.02 6.71
N GLU A 89 -16.52 -3.64 7.99
CA GLU A 89 -16.21 -2.29 8.47
C GLU A 89 -14.82 -1.83 8.01
N TYR A 90 -13.79 -2.69 8.02
CA TYR A 90 -12.42 -2.31 7.61
C TYR A 90 -12.20 -2.25 6.10
N GLN A 91 -13.24 -2.49 5.31
CA GLN A 91 -13.26 -2.32 3.86
C GLN A 91 -13.92 -1.01 3.45
N LYS A 92 -14.53 -0.28 4.40
CA LYS A 92 -15.18 1.00 4.11
C LYS A 92 -14.17 2.08 3.77
N LYS A 93 -14.61 3.02 2.95
CA LYS A 93 -13.80 4.14 2.45
C LYS A 93 -13.08 4.95 3.53
N GLU A 94 -13.65 5.05 4.73
CA GLU A 94 -13.05 5.76 5.87
C GLU A 94 -11.81 5.04 6.42
N HIS A 95 -11.63 3.76 6.07
CA HIS A 95 -10.50 2.92 6.50
C HIS A 95 -9.52 2.64 5.36
N LEU A 96 -9.57 3.47 4.32
CA LEU A 96 -8.68 3.42 3.16
C LEU A 96 -7.89 4.73 3.05
N VAL A 97 -6.67 4.63 2.54
CA VAL A 97 -5.82 5.78 2.27
C VAL A 97 -5.08 5.60 0.94
N TYR A 98 -4.78 6.70 0.27
CA TYR A 98 -4.00 6.67 -0.96
C TYR A 98 -2.51 6.93 -0.70
N CYS A 99 -1.65 6.29 -1.48
CA CYS A 99 -0.20 6.45 -1.39
C CYS A 99 0.45 6.19 -2.75
N ASP A 100 1.61 6.78 -3.01
CA ASP A 100 2.48 6.39 -4.12
C ASP A 100 3.29 5.11 -3.79
N LEU A 101 4.12 4.64 -4.72
CA LEU A 101 4.89 3.39 -4.53
C LEU A 101 5.84 3.45 -3.32
N ILE A 102 6.51 4.59 -3.10
CA ILE A 102 7.50 4.72 -2.02
C ILE A 102 6.78 4.88 -0.69
N GLU A 103 5.72 5.68 -0.63
CA GLU A 103 4.85 5.81 0.55
C GLU A 103 4.24 4.45 0.94
N HIS A 104 3.81 3.65 -0.03
CA HIS A 104 3.30 2.30 0.20
C HIS A 104 4.38 1.38 0.78
N ALA A 105 5.60 1.43 0.24
CA ALA A 105 6.73 0.68 0.77
C ALA A 105 7.05 1.07 2.22
N ILE A 106 6.98 2.37 2.53
CA ILE A 106 7.18 2.89 3.88
C ILE A 106 6.08 2.42 4.83
N LEU A 107 4.80 2.52 4.46
CA LEU A 107 3.69 1.99 5.26
C LEU A 107 3.91 0.52 5.63
N HIS A 108 4.29 -0.31 4.66
CA HIS A 108 4.57 -1.72 4.91
C HIS A 108 5.80 -1.97 5.76
N ALA A 109 6.85 -1.15 5.65
CA ALA A 109 8.03 -1.25 6.50
C ALA A 109 7.72 -0.86 7.95
N ILE A 110 6.90 0.17 8.17
CA ILE A 110 6.44 0.57 9.49
C ILE A 110 5.57 -0.51 10.12
N ILE A 111 4.60 -1.07 9.37
CA ILE A 111 3.81 -2.21 9.84
C ILE A 111 4.72 -3.39 10.20
N ALA A 112 5.68 -3.73 9.35
CA ALA A 112 6.61 -4.82 9.62
C ALA A 112 7.41 -4.56 10.91
N ASN A 113 7.91 -3.34 11.10
CA ASN A 113 8.62 -2.95 12.31
C ASN A 113 7.75 -3.05 13.58
N GLU A 114 6.55 -2.49 13.56
CA GLU A 114 5.65 -2.44 14.73
C GLU A 114 5.04 -3.80 15.08
N THR A 115 5.04 -4.74 14.13
CA THR A 115 4.48 -6.09 14.30
C THR A 115 5.53 -7.19 14.36
N ASP A 116 6.81 -6.85 14.55
CA ASP A 116 7.95 -7.78 14.58
C ASP A 116 7.99 -8.71 13.35
N GLY A 117 7.69 -8.16 12.18
CA GLY A 117 7.69 -8.85 10.88
C GLY A 117 6.50 -9.78 10.65
N SER A 118 5.54 -9.87 11.59
CA SER A 118 4.37 -10.73 11.41
C SER A 118 3.40 -10.24 10.35
N ARG A 119 3.48 -8.96 9.95
CA ARG A 119 2.68 -8.34 8.89
C ARG A 119 3.54 -7.39 8.05
N GLY A 120 2.99 -6.88 6.95
CA GLY A 120 3.63 -5.87 6.10
C GLY A 120 4.76 -6.41 5.19
N ILE A 121 5.59 -7.30 5.72
CA ILE A 121 6.83 -7.81 5.11
C ILE A 121 6.62 -8.51 3.77
N ASN A 122 5.53 -9.26 3.63
CA ASN A 122 5.29 -10.14 2.48
C ASN A 122 5.08 -9.33 1.20
N GLY A 123 4.24 -8.29 1.26
CA GLY A 123 4.01 -7.38 0.14
C GLY A 123 5.26 -6.56 -0.19
N LEU A 124 5.96 -6.08 0.85
CA LEU A 124 7.16 -5.26 0.69
C LEU A 124 8.26 -6.02 -0.07
N ARG A 125 8.52 -7.26 0.36
CA ARG A 125 9.54 -8.13 -0.25
C ARG A 125 9.16 -8.60 -1.64
N ALA A 126 7.88 -8.92 -1.88
CA ALA A 126 7.47 -9.53 -3.14
C ALA A 126 7.23 -8.52 -4.26
N PHE A 127 6.83 -7.29 -3.92
CA PHE A 127 6.36 -6.32 -4.91
C PHE A 127 7.01 -4.95 -4.78
N MET A 128 6.89 -4.30 -3.61
CA MET A 128 7.26 -2.88 -3.50
C MET A 128 8.77 -2.64 -3.64
N ALA A 129 9.60 -3.31 -2.84
CA ALA A 129 11.05 -3.15 -2.95
C ALA A 129 11.59 -3.60 -4.32
N PRO A 130 11.18 -4.77 -4.88
CA PRO A 130 11.54 -5.14 -6.26
C PRO A 130 11.12 -4.10 -7.31
N ASN A 131 9.91 -3.55 -7.23
CA ASN A 131 9.47 -2.53 -8.17
C ASN A 131 10.32 -1.26 -8.06
N ILE A 132 10.67 -0.81 -6.86
CA ILE A 132 11.54 0.36 -6.66
C ILE A 132 12.91 0.11 -7.30
N GLU A 133 13.49 -1.06 -7.07
CA GLU A 133 14.78 -1.45 -7.65
C GLU A 133 14.72 -1.54 -9.17
N ASP A 134 13.75 -2.26 -9.71
CA ASP A 134 13.59 -2.44 -11.14
C ASP A 134 13.36 -1.12 -11.84
N TRP A 135 12.43 -0.31 -11.34
CA TRP A 135 12.01 0.92 -11.99
C TRP A 135 13.07 2.02 -11.91
N TYR A 136 13.68 2.23 -10.74
CA TYR A 136 14.52 3.41 -10.50
C TYR A 136 16.01 3.11 -10.45
N ILE A 137 16.42 1.86 -10.26
CA ILE A 137 17.82 1.48 -10.08
C ILE A 137 18.33 0.65 -11.26
N ASN A 138 17.59 -0.37 -11.68
CA ASN A 138 18.00 -1.31 -12.72
C ASN A 138 17.61 -0.84 -14.13
N GLY A 139 16.75 0.18 -14.25
CA GLY A 139 16.28 0.70 -15.53
C GLY A 139 15.30 -0.23 -16.25
N ILE A 140 14.59 -1.08 -15.49
CA ILE A 140 13.50 -1.92 -15.97
C ILE A 140 12.20 -1.13 -15.84
N TYR A 141 11.83 -0.45 -16.92
CA TYR A 141 10.66 0.42 -16.95
C TYR A 141 9.35 -0.37 -17.04
N PRO A 142 8.29 0.08 -16.35
CA PRO A 142 6.98 -0.51 -16.49
C PRO A 142 6.40 -0.28 -17.89
N LYS A 143 5.50 -1.19 -18.30
CA LYS A 143 4.89 -1.18 -19.65
C LYS A 143 3.40 -0.93 -19.61
N LEU A 144 2.73 -1.22 -18.50
CA LEU A 144 1.30 -0.97 -18.37
C LEU A 144 1.05 0.50 -18.03
N ASN A 145 0.05 1.11 -18.66
CA ASN A 145 -0.24 2.55 -18.47
C ASN A 145 -0.40 2.93 -16.98
N TRP A 146 -1.07 2.10 -16.19
CA TRP A 146 -1.28 2.37 -14.77
C TRP A 146 0.03 2.29 -13.96
N GLU A 147 0.94 1.37 -14.32
CA GLU A 147 2.27 1.29 -13.70
C GLU A 147 3.15 2.48 -14.10
N ILE A 148 3.06 2.93 -15.35
CA ILE A 148 3.76 4.12 -15.84
C ILE A 148 3.31 5.36 -15.05
N ASN A 149 2.02 5.47 -14.72
CA ASN A 149 1.53 6.57 -13.87
C ASN A 149 2.13 6.49 -12.47
N CYS A 150 2.13 5.31 -11.83
CA CYS A 150 2.73 5.11 -10.51
C CYS A 150 4.24 5.39 -10.53
N TYR A 151 4.92 4.95 -11.58
CA TYR A 151 6.33 5.21 -11.83
C TYR A 151 6.64 6.71 -11.84
N ASN A 152 5.89 7.48 -12.63
CA ASN A 152 6.07 8.91 -12.76
C ASN A 152 5.76 9.65 -11.46
N LYS A 153 4.68 9.24 -10.76
CA LYS A 153 4.26 9.85 -9.49
C LYS A 153 5.35 9.75 -8.43
N SER A 154 5.98 8.58 -8.30
CA SER A 154 6.97 8.28 -7.27
C SER A 154 8.43 8.34 -7.75
N PHE A 155 8.68 8.93 -8.92
CA PHE A 155 10.01 8.96 -9.53
C PHE A 155 11.08 9.54 -8.60
N LEU A 156 12.18 8.79 -8.48
CA LEU A 156 13.44 9.16 -7.85
C LEU A 156 14.59 8.84 -8.82
N ASN A 157 15.68 9.61 -8.70
CA ASN A 157 16.91 9.25 -9.41
C ASN A 157 17.53 7.98 -8.78
N PRO A 158 18.39 7.24 -9.49
CA PRO A 158 18.92 5.96 -8.99
C PRO A 158 19.67 6.01 -7.65
N VAL A 159 20.28 7.15 -7.31
CA VAL A 159 20.99 7.34 -6.03
C VAL A 159 19.98 7.47 -4.91
N ASP A 160 19.02 8.39 -5.04
CA ASP A 160 17.95 8.60 -4.05
C ASP A 160 17.09 7.33 -3.88
N ALA A 161 16.80 6.61 -4.97
CA ALA A 161 16.03 5.37 -4.95
C ALA A 161 16.75 4.25 -4.18
N ARG A 162 18.07 4.14 -4.33
CA ARG A 162 18.88 3.18 -3.58
C ARG A 162 18.90 3.53 -2.10
N GLU A 163 19.08 4.81 -1.79
CA GLU A 163 19.08 5.26 -0.40
C GLU A 163 17.74 4.98 0.29
N ILE A 164 16.60 5.31 -0.34
CA ILE A 164 15.30 5.09 0.29
C ILE A 164 14.95 3.60 0.42
N VAL A 165 15.29 2.75 -0.56
CA VAL A 165 14.99 1.31 -0.45
C VAL A 165 15.82 0.65 0.65
N ASP A 166 17.06 1.11 0.86
CA ASP A 166 17.91 0.65 1.96
C ASP A 166 17.34 1.08 3.33
N GLN A 167 16.89 2.34 3.45
CA GLN A 167 16.22 2.82 4.67
C GLN A 167 14.91 2.06 4.96
N VAL A 168 14.10 1.79 3.93
CA VAL A 168 12.87 1.00 4.04
C VAL A 168 13.16 -0.43 4.52
N ARG A 169 14.17 -1.09 3.95
CA ARG A 169 14.59 -2.44 4.37
C ARG A 169 15.09 -2.46 5.81
N GLN A 170 15.94 -1.49 6.16
CA GLN A 170 16.44 -1.35 7.52
C GLN A 170 15.29 -1.18 8.52
N LYS A 171 14.31 -0.32 8.22
CA LYS A 171 13.13 -0.12 9.07
C LYS A 171 12.34 -1.42 9.22
N ALA A 172 12.19 -2.19 8.15
CA ALA A 172 11.45 -3.45 8.15
C ALA A 172 12.22 -4.66 8.74
N ASN A 173 13.46 -4.48 9.22
CA ASN A 173 14.36 -5.55 9.64
C ASN A 173 14.56 -6.63 8.54
N MET A 174 14.73 -6.21 7.28
CA MET A 174 14.90 -7.05 6.10
C MET A 174 16.33 -7.16 5.60
#